data_AF-A0A034V252-F1
#
_entry.id   AF-A0A034V252-F1
#
_cell.length_a   1.000
_cell.length_b   1.000
_cell.length_c   1.000
_cell.angle_alpha   90.00
_cell.angle_beta   90.00
_cell.angle_gamma   90.00
#
_symmetry.space_group_name_H-M   'P 1'
#
loop_
_entity.id
_entity.type
_entity.pdbx_description
1 polymer ?
#
loop_
_entity_poly.entity_id
_entity_poly.type
_entity_poly.pdbx_seq_one_letter_code
_entity_poly.pdbx_strand_id
1 'polypeptide(L)'
;PNETKYIQFQRHFIKEFGNSNIKALKSNILLDDIEDEEKAFEIIEKEHLRLNHRGIDENFKELKDKIYIPKLKQLITRFINNCETCQLAKHDRHEEKIKFEKTEIPNSTNEIIHG
;
A
#
# COMPACT_ATOMS: atom_id res chain seq x y z
N PRO A 1 24.86 16.18 -0.50
CA PRO A 1 24.59 16.78 0.85
C PRO A 1 25.89 16.89 1.66
N ASN A 2 26.04 17.92 2.48
CA ASN A 2 27.22 18.08 3.34
C ASN A 2 27.06 17.22 4.61
N GLU A 3 27.78 16.08 4.67
CA GLU A 3 27.77 15.10 5.77
C GLU A 3 27.95 15.76 7.15
N THR A 4 28.88 16.71 7.24
CA THR A 4 29.21 17.41 8.48
C THR A 4 28.04 18.21 9.03
N LYS A 5 27.30 18.91 8.16
CA LYS A 5 26.11 19.68 8.56
C LYS A 5 24.98 18.76 9.04
N TYR A 6 24.82 17.59 8.41
CA TYR A 6 23.82 16.61 8.83
C TYR A 6 24.14 16.05 10.23
N ILE A 7 25.40 15.71 10.50
CA ILE A 7 25.83 15.24 11.83
C ILE A 7 25.61 16.32 12.89
N GLN A 8 25.90 17.58 12.58
CA GLN A 8 25.63 18.71 13.48
C GLN A 8 24.13 18.85 13.79
N PHE A 9 23.28 18.80 12.76
CA PHE A 9 21.82 18.82 12.94
C PHE A 9 21.37 17.66 13.81
N GLN A 10 21.81 16.43 13.53
CA GLN A 10 21.42 15.25 14.27
C GLN A 10 21.78 15.36 15.76
N ARG A 11 22.98 15.87 16.07
CA ARG A 11 23.42 16.11 17.47
C ARG A 11 22.54 17.13 18.17
N HIS A 12 22.24 18.26 17.52
CA HIS A 12 21.36 19.27 18.09
C HIS A 12 19.93 18.74 18.26
N PHE A 13 19.41 18.02 17.27
CA PHE A 13 18.09 17.42 17.32
C PHE A 13 17.96 16.44 18.48
N ILE A 14 18.93 15.54 18.67
CA ILE A 14 18.94 14.60 19.80
C ILE A 14 19.07 15.34 21.14
N LYS A 15 19.90 16.40 21.20
CA LYS A 15 20.05 17.19 22.43
C LYS A 15 18.75 17.85 22.87
N GLU A 16 18.04 18.49 21.94
CA GLU A 16 16.83 19.26 22.25
C GLU A 16 15.56 18.37 22.32
N PHE A 17 15.49 17.35 21.46
CA PHE A 17 14.27 16.55 21.25
C PHE A 17 14.45 15.05 21.55
N GLY A 18 15.61 14.60 22.04
CA GLY A 18 15.90 13.18 22.25
C GLY A 18 14.99 12.48 23.27
N ASN A 19 14.42 13.23 24.22
CA ASN A 19 13.44 12.73 25.20
C ASN A 19 11.98 12.91 24.76
N SER A 20 11.75 13.43 23.55
CA SER A 20 10.42 13.65 23.00
C SER A 20 9.97 12.49 22.11
N ASN A 21 8.68 12.40 21.85
CA ASN A 21 8.12 11.43 20.88
C ASN A 21 8.21 11.92 19.43
N ILE A 22 9.04 12.93 19.14
CA ILE A 22 9.19 13.50 17.80
C ILE A 22 10.05 12.59 16.94
N LYS A 23 9.50 12.17 15.80
CA LYS A 23 10.22 11.37 14.80
C LYS A 23 10.59 12.29 13.63
N ALA A 24 11.88 12.30 13.27
CA ALA A 24 12.37 13.03 12.10
C ALA A 24 12.86 12.04 11.05
N LEU A 25 12.59 12.35 9.78
CA LEU A 25 13.09 11.58 8.64
C LEU A 25 13.96 12.50 7.78
N LYS A 26 15.08 11.97 7.28
CA LYS A 26 15.95 12.68 6.34
C LYS A 26 15.49 12.39 4.91
N SER A 27 15.27 13.45 4.14
CA SER A 27 15.19 13.38 2.67
C SER A 27 16.39 14.08 2.04
N ASN A 28 16.84 13.60 0.88
CA ASN A 28 17.88 14.26 0.08
C ASN A 28 17.29 15.21 -0.97
N ILE A 29 15.97 15.25 -1.09
CA ILE A 29 15.20 16.07 -2.02
C ILE A 29 14.15 16.85 -1.25
N LEU A 30 13.83 18.04 -1.74
CA LEU A 30 12.73 18.83 -1.20
C LEU A 30 11.43 18.13 -1.58
N LEU A 31 10.61 17.80 -0.59
CA LEU A 31 9.31 17.18 -0.75
C LEU A 31 8.25 18.29 -0.85
N ASP A 32 7.21 18.05 -1.63
CA ASP A 32 6.06 18.94 -1.65
C ASP A 32 5.18 18.67 -0.42
N ASP A 33 5.03 19.67 0.45
CA ASP A 33 4.15 19.61 1.62
C ASP A 33 2.69 19.74 1.17
N ILE A 34 1.88 18.71 1.46
CA ILE A 34 0.45 18.72 1.14
C ILE A 34 -0.33 18.69 2.46
N GLU A 35 -1.07 19.76 2.72
CA GLU A 35 -1.92 19.92 3.90
C GLU A 35 -3.38 19.50 3.64
N ASP A 36 -3.81 19.55 2.38
CA ASP A 36 -5.16 19.24 1.94
C ASP A 36 -5.36 17.73 1.72
N GLU A 37 -6.35 17.14 2.38
CA GLU A 37 -6.66 15.70 2.30
C GLU A 37 -7.26 15.31 0.94
N GLU A 38 -8.08 16.15 0.31
CA GLU A 38 -8.64 15.85 -1.03
C GLU A 38 -7.52 15.81 -2.07
N LYS A 39 -6.65 16.80 -2.05
CA LYS A 39 -5.45 16.83 -2.91
C LYS A 39 -4.55 15.64 -2.65
N ALA A 40 -4.43 15.20 -1.39
CA ALA A 40 -3.67 14.00 -1.04
C ALA A 40 -4.28 12.76 -1.72
N PHE A 41 -5.60 12.60 -1.69
CA PHE A 41 -6.28 11.48 -2.34
C PHE A 41 -6.12 11.50 -3.85
N GLU A 42 -6.20 12.66 -4.50
CA GLU A 42 -5.95 12.79 -5.95
C GLU A 42 -4.54 12.33 -6.33
N ILE A 43 -3.52 12.71 -5.54
CA ILE A 43 -2.13 12.29 -5.79
C ILE A 43 -1.98 10.79 -5.60
N ILE A 44 -2.58 10.23 -4.54
CA ILE A 44 -2.55 8.79 -4.25
C ILE A 44 -3.26 8.02 -5.36
N GLU A 45 -4.43 8.47 -5.81
CA GLU A 45 -5.19 7.87 -6.90
C GLU A 45 -4.37 7.85 -8.18
N LYS A 46 -3.84 9.01 -8.58
CA LYS A 46 -3.01 9.13 -9.78
C LYS A 46 -1.82 8.19 -9.74
N GLU A 47 -1.16 8.07 -8.60
CA GLU A 47 -0.01 7.18 -8.44
C GLU A 47 -0.42 5.70 -8.44
N HIS A 48 -1.52 5.35 -7.77
CA HIS A 48 -2.05 4.00 -7.72
C HIS A 48 -2.46 3.51 -9.11
N LEU A 49 -3.10 4.36 -9.91
CA LEU A 49 -3.44 4.08 -11.30
C LEU A 49 -2.18 3.99 -12.18
N ARG A 50 -1.23 4.93 -12.05
CA ARG A 50 0.04 4.92 -12.80
C ARG A 50 0.84 3.64 -12.56
N LEU A 51 0.78 3.10 -11.35
CA LEU A 51 1.48 1.88 -10.97
C LEU A 51 0.72 0.59 -11.31
N ASN A 52 -0.43 0.67 -11.96
CA ASN A 52 -1.32 -0.46 -12.26
C ASN A 52 -1.86 -1.15 -10.98
N HIS A 53 -2.49 -0.36 -10.11
CA HIS A 53 -3.14 -0.86 -8.89
C HIS A 53 -2.21 -1.59 -7.92
N ARG A 54 -0.93 -1.21 -7.86
CA ARG A 54 0.00 -1.78 -6.89
C ARG A 54 -0.47 -1.59 -5.45
N GLY A 55 0.05 -2.44 -4.57
CA GLY A 55 -0.27 -2.45 -3.16
C GLY A 55 0.15 -1.17 -2.41
N ILE A 56 -0.16 -1.19 -1.12
CA ILE A 56 0.04 -0.08 -0.19
C ILE A 56 1.53 0.24 -0.03
N ASP A 57 2.38 -0.78 0.13
CA ASP A 57 3.81 -0.57 0.39
C ASP A 57 4.54 -0.04 -0.84
N GLU A 58 4.15 -0.48 -2.04
CA GLU A 58 4.70 0.02 -3.29
C GLU A 58 4.32 1.48 -3.54
N ASN A 59 3.04 1.84 -3.33
CA ASN A 59 2.60 3.22 -3.42
C ASN A 59 3.31 4.11 -2.39
N PHE A 60 3.45 3.63 -1.15
CA PHE A 60 4.17 4.36 -0.11
C PHE A 60 5.64 4.57 -0.48
N LYS A 61 6.30 3.55 -1.04
CA LYS A 61 7.70 3.65 -1.47
C LYS A 61 7.92 4.71 -2.55
N GLU A 62 6.97 4.86 -3.47
CA GLU A 62 7.05 5.85 -4.55
C GLU A 62 6.69 7.27 -4.09
N LEU A 63 5.68 7.41 -3.20
CA LEU A 63 5.18 8.71 -2.77
C LEU A 63 6.03 9.35 -1.65
N LYS A 64 6.65 8.55 -0.78
CA LYS A 64 7.48 9.08 0.33
C LYS A 64 8.65 9.95 -0.14
N ASP A 65 9.09 9.74 -1.38
CA ASP A 65 10.21 10.44 -2.01
C ASP A 65 9.71 11.58 -2.93
N LYS A 66 8.41 11.93 -2.92
CA LYS A 66 7.86 13.01 -3.75
C LYS A 66 7.11 14.05 -2.92
N ILE A 67 6.34 13.58 -1.95
CA ILE A 67 5.42 14.41 -1.16
C ILE A 67 5.60 14.12 0.32
N TYR A 68 5.36 15.14 1.14
CA TYR A 68 5.19 14.99 2.58
C TYR A 68 3.73 15.19 2.94
N ILE A 69 3.15 14.15 3.56
CA ILE A 69 1.79 14.17 4.09
C ILE A 69 1.81 13.55 5.49
N PRO A 70 1.21 14.21 6.50
CA PRO A 70 1.03 13.61 7.81
C PRO A 70 0.35 12.24 7.67
N LYS A 71 1.00 11.20 8.21
CA LYS A 71 0.47 9.82 8.19
C LYS A 71 0.20 9.28 6.76
N LEU A 72 1.02 9.65 5.78
CA LEU A 72 0.92 9.21 4.37
C LEU A 72 0.53 7.73 4.19
N LYS A 73 1.18 6.79 4.90
CA LYS A 73 0.88 5.35 4.80
C LYS A 73 -0.58 5.02 5.19
N GLN A 74 -1.14 5.70 6.19
CA GLN A 74 -2.52 5.49 6.62
C GLN A 74 -3.50 6.00 5.56
N LEU A 75 -3.22 7.14 4.94
CA LEU A 75 -4.01 7.68 3.83
C LEU A 75 -4.00 6.74 2.62
N ILE A 76 -2.83 6.27 2.20
CA ILE A 76 -2.71 5.29 1.11
C ILE A 76 -3.50 4.01 1.43
N THR A 77 -3.39 3.52 2.67
CA THR A 77 -4.13 2.35 3.13
C THR A 77 -5.64 2.57 3.02
N ARG A 78 -6.12 3.73 3.47
CA ARG A 78 -7.54 4.11 3.38
C ARG A 78 -8.00 4.17 1.93
N PHE A 79 -7.22 4.77 1.04
CA PHE A 79 -7.56 4.85 -0.38
C PHE A 79 -7.64 3.46 -1.02
N ILE A 80 -6.56 2.67 -0.94
CA ILE A 80 -6.46 1.37 -1.63
C ILE A 80 -7.48 0.36 -1.10
N ASN A 81 -7.80 0.40 0.19
CA ASN A 81 -8.84 -0.46 0.75
C ASN A 81 -10.25 -0.11 0.23
N ASN A 82 -10.47 1.09 -0.28
CA ASN A 82 -11.73 1.50 -0.90
C ASN A 82 -11.67 1.48 -2.44
N CYS A 83 -10.57 1.01 -3.05
CA CYS A 83 -10.48 0.88 -4.50
C CYS A 83 -11.33 -0.31 -4.99
N GLU A 84 -12.39 -0.02 -5.74
CA GLU A 84 -13.35 -1.01 -6.26
C GLU A 84 -12.67 -2.10 -7.08
N THR A 85 -11.82 -1.74 -8.05
CA THR A 85 -11.05 -2.68 -8.88
C THR A 85 -10.22 -3.64 -8.03
N CYS A 86 -9.55 -3.11 -7.00
CA CYS A 86 -8.74 -3.93 -6.09
C CYS A 86 -9.60 -4.87 -5.25
N GLN A 87 -10.81 -4.45 -4.85
CA GLN A 87 -11.73 -5.27 -4.07
C GLN A 87 -12.29 -6.41 -4.91
N LEU A 88 -12.79 -6.13 -6.12
CA LEU A 88 -13.28 -7.15 -7.05
C LEU A 88 -12.22 -8.22 -7.31
N ALA A 89 -10.99 -7.81 -7.65
CA ALA A 89 -9.90 -8.75 -7.88
C ALA A 89 -9.51 -9.57 -6.63
N LYS A 90 -9.75 -9.08 -5.41
CA LYS A 90 -9.50 -9.84 -4.16
C LYS A 90 -10.56 -10.91 -3.92
N HIS A 91 -11.82 -10.61 -4.25
CA HIS A 91 -12.92 -11.56 -4.13
C HIS A 91 -12.76 -12.72 -5.10
N ASP A 92 -12.36 -12.47 -6.35
CA ASP A 92 -12.10 -13.52 -7.34
C ASP A 92 -11.02 -14.52 -6.89
N ARG A 93 -10.04 -14.07 -6.09
CA ARG A 93 -8.98 -14.96 -5.55
C ARG A 93 -9.44 -15.84 -4.40
N HIS A 94 -10.57 -15.52 -3.77
CA HIS A 94 -11.19 -16.35 -2.74
C HIS A 94 -12.37 -17.08 -3.36
N GLU A 95 -12.08 -17.97 -4.30
CA GLU A 95 -13.04 -19.00 -4.68
C GLU A 95 -13.49 -19.71 -3.39
N GLU A 96 -14.80 -19.81 -3.18
CA GLU A 96 -15.32 -20.70 -2.15
C GLU A 96 -14.71 -22.08 -2.41
N LYS A 97 -14.07 -22.67 -1.39
CA LYS A 97 -13.52 -24.01 -1.53
C LYS A 97 -14.69 -24.96 -1.74
N ILE A 98 -15.06 -25.19 -2.99
CA ILE A 98 -16.10 -26.13 -3.38
C ILE A 98 -15.66 -27.46 -2.79
N LYS A 99 -16.44 -27.96 -1.82
CA LYS A 99 -16.24 -29.31 -1.32
C LYS A 99 -16.66 -30.22 -2.45
N PHE A 100 -15.69 -30.81 -3.13
CA PHE A 100 -15.94 -31.87 -4.09
C PHE A 100 -16.61 -33.01 -3.34
N GLU A 101 -17.91 -33.22 -3.58
CA GLU A 101 -18.59 -34.43 -3.16
C GLU A 101 -18.08 -35.60 -3.99
N LYS A 102 -18.07 -36.80 -3.40
CA LYS A 102 -17.75 -38.01 -4.17
C LYS A 102 -18.84 -38.19 -5.22
N THR A 103 -18.46 -38.13 -6.49
CA THR A 103 -19.33 -38.59 -7.56
C THR A 103 -19.52 -40.10 -7.43
N GLU A 104 -20.70 -40.58 -7.82
CA GLU A 104 -20.99 -42.01 -7.83
C GLU A 104 -19.93 -42.75 -8.65
N ILE A 105 -19.41 -43.85 -8.10
CA ILE A 105 -18.43 -44.69 -8.79
C ILE A 105 -19.25 -45.68 -9.64
N PRO A 106 -19.09 -45.70 -10.98
CA PRO A 106 -19.73 -46.71 -11.82
C PRO A 106 -19.35 -48.12 -11.33
N ASN A 107 -20.35 -48.98 -11.11
CA ASN A 107 -20.14 -50.38 -10.78
C ASN A 107 -20.07 -51.27 -12.04
N SER A 108 -20.40 -50.72 -13.20
CA SER A 108 -20.49 -51.43 -14.47
C SER A 108 -20.17 -50.54 -15.68
N THR A 109 -19.85 -51.17 -16.82
CA THR A 109 -19.51 -50.49 -18.07
C THR A 109 -20.72 -49.72 -18.62
N ASN A 110 -20.52 -48.46 -19.05
CA ASN A 110 -21.52 -47.52 -19.59
C ASN A 110 -22.56 -46.98 -18.58
N GLU A 111 -22.29 -47.05 -17.27
CA GLU A 111 -23.22 -46.57 -16.24
C GLU A 111 -23.23 -45.05 -16.08
N ILE A 112 -22.13 -44.37 -16.46
CA ILE A 112 -22.06 -42.90 -16.54
C ILE A 112 -21.64 -42.52 -17.96
N ILE A 113 -22.53 -41.84 -18.70
CA ILE A 113 -22.28 -41.33 -20.06
C ILE A 113 -22.47 -39.81 -20.01
N HIS A 114 -21.43 -39.05 -20.34
CA HIS A 114 -21.50 -37.61 -20.55
C HIS A 114 -21.54 -37.35 -22.07
N GLY A 115 -22.58 -36.66 -22.53
CA GLY A 115 -22.77 -36.25 -23.93
C GLY A 115 -22.59 -34.74 -24.11
#